data_AF-A0A8J3MNW8-F1
#
_entry.id   AF-A0A8J3MNW8-F1
#
_cell.length_a   1.000
_cell.length_b   1.000
_cell.length_c   1.000
_cell.angle_alpha   90.00
_cell.angle_beta   90.00
_cell.angle_gamma   90.00
#
_symmetry.space_group_name_H-M   'P 1'
#
loop_
_entity.id
_entity.type
_entity.pdbx_description
1 polymer ?
#
loop_
_entity_poly.entity_id
_entity_poly.type
_entity_poly.pdbx_seq_one_letter_code
_entity_poly.pdbx_strand_id
1 'polypeptide(L)' 'MHQSEITILRQHIIEEYEAIKQGLSGLAWGTSKHDIIDLRMRRVDRYQQQLASQVGEQEATSTIYDLYNQVMG' A
#
# COMPACT_ATOMS: atom_id res chain seq x y z
N MET A 1 -15.26 17.67 0.39
CA MET A 1 -14.42 17.29 -0.76
C MET A 1 -13.24 16.36 -0.41
N HIS A 2 -12.89 16.15 0.87
CA HIS A 2 -11.76 15.28 1.26
C HIS A 2 -11.96 13.77 1.07
N GLN A 3 -13.20 13.28 0.94
CA GLN A 3 -13.45 11.83 0.81
C GLN A 3 -12.93 11.25 -0.51
N SER A 4 -12.91 12.02 -1.60
CA SER A 4 -12.43 11.52 -2.89
C SER A 4 -10.92 11.31 -2.90
N GLU A 5 -10.14 12.21 -2.28
CA GLU A 5 -8.68 12.07 -2.20
C GLU A 5 -8.29 10.87 -1.33
N ILE A 6 -8.94 10.71 -0.18
CA ILE A 6 -8.76 9.55 0.70
C ILE A 6 -9.12 8.25 -0.04
N THR A 7 -10.21 8.24 -0.81
CA THR A 7 -10.63 7.07 -1.59
C THR A 7 -9.61 6.71 -2.67
N ILE A 8 -9.07 7.70 -3.37
CA ILE A 8 -8.02 7.50 -4.39
C ILE A 8 -6.74 6.98 -3.76
N LEU A 9 -6.30 7.56 -2.63
CA LEU A 9 -5.12 7.10 -1.89
C LEU A 9 -5.27 5.64 -1.45
N ARG A 10 -6.44 5.27 -0.91
CA ARG A 10 -6.74 3.88 -0.53
C ARG A 10 -6.65 2.93 -1.73
N GLN A 11 -7.22 3.32 -2.87
CA GLN A 11 -7.18 2.51 -4.08
C GLN A 11 -5.73 2.27 -4.55
N HIS A 12 -4.90 3.31 -4.55
CA HIS A 12 -3.48 3.16 -4.89
C HIS A 12 -2.74 2.25 -3.93
N ILE A 13 -2.99 2.34 -2.62
CA ILE A 13 -2.40 1.43 -1.64
C ILE A 13 -2.77 -0.03 -1.92
N ILE A 14 -4.03 -0.31 -2.27
CA ILE A 14 -4.48 -1.66 -2.65
C ILE A 14 -3.72 -2.16 -3.88
N GLU A 15 -3.60 -1.34 -4.93
CA GLU A 15 -2.88 -1.69 -6.15
C GLU A 15 -1.40 -2.02 -5.88
N GLU A 16 -0.75 -1.25 -5.00
CA GLU A 16 0.63 -1.51 -4.59
C GLU A 16 0.74 -2.85 -3.82
N TYR A 17 -0.20 -3.14 -2.91
CA TYR A 17 -0.23 -4.42 -2.20
C TYR A 17 -0.54 -5.62 -3.11
N GLU A 18 -1.44 -5.48 -4.08
CA GLU A 18 -1.72 -6.54 -5.05
C GLU A 18 -0.49 -6.82 -5.90
N ALA A 19 0.23 -5.78 -6.34
CA ALA A 19 1.48 -5.93 -7.06
C ALA A 19 2.56 -6.64 -6.21
N ILE A 20 2.64 -6.35 -4.91
CA ILE A 20 3.52 -7.07 -3.97
C ILE A 20 3.09 -8.52 -3.85
N LYS A 21 1.80 -8.82 -3.68
CA LYS A 21 1.26 -10.18 -3.55
C LYS A 21 1.55 -11.02 -4.81
N GLN A 22 1.36 -10.42 -5.98
CA GLN A 22 1.70 -11.03 -7.26
C GLN A 22 3.21 -11.16 -7.46
N GLY A 23 4.01 -10.20 -6.99
CA GLY A 23 5.46 -10.28 -6.98
C GLY A 23 5.98 -11.40 -6.08
N LEU A 24 5.32 -11.64 -4.94
CA LEU A 24 5.64 -12.73 -4.02
C LEU A 24 5.25 -14.10 -4.61
N SER A 25 4.07 -14.22 -5.24
CA SER A 25 3.57 -15.49 -5.80
C SER A 25 4.06 -15.79 -7.24
N GLY A 26 4.51 -14.78 -7.99
CA GLY A 26 4.92 -14.90 -9.38
C GLY A 26 6.32 -15.50 -9.58
N LEU A 27 6.55 -16.09 -10.76
CA LEU A 27 7.78 -16.80 -11.16
C LEU A 27 9.00 -15.91 -11.44
N ALA A 28 9.09 -14.70 -10.84
CA ALA A 28 10.24 -13.82 -11.02
C ALA A 28 11.42 -14.27 -10.12
N TRP A 29 12.55 -14.61 -10.72
CA TRP A 29 13.71 -15.19 -10.05
C TRP A 29 14.29 -14.27 -8.94
N GLY A 30 14.14 -14.67 -7.67
CA GLY A 30 14.94 -14.34 -6.48
C GLY A 30 15.30 -12.88 -6.17
N THR A 31 16.17 -12.25 -6.96
CA THR A 31 16.81 -10.97 -6.65
C THR A 31 16.00 -9.75 -7.11
N SER A 32 15.31 -9.83 -8.26
CA SER A 32 14.43 -8.73 -8.70
C SER A 32 13.14 -8.61 -7.87
N LYS A 33 12.75 -9.65 -7.11
CA LYS A 33 11.56 -9.59 -6.24
C LYS A 33 11.72 -8.59 -5.11
N HIS A 34 12.85 -8.62 -4.41
CA HIS A 34 13.07 -7.75 -3.24
C HIS A 34 13.15 -6.28 -3.64
N ASP A 35 13.85 -5.92 -4.72
CA ASP A 35 13.92 -4.54 -5.20
C ASP A 35 12.55 -3.98 -5.60
N ILE A 36 11.71 -4.81 -6.24
CA ILE A 36 10.35 -4.42 -6.63
C ILE A 36 9.48 -4.26 -5.37
N ILE A 37 9.51 -5.23 -4.45
CA ILE A 37 8.73 -5.18 -3.21
C ILE A 37 9.13 -3.96 -2.38
N ASP A 38 10.43 -3.67 -2.23
CA ASP A 38 10.93 -2.52 -1.49
C ASP A 38 10.56 -1.19 -2.16
N LEU A 39 10.55 -1.12 -3.49
CA LEU A 39 10.09 0.06 -4.20
C LEU A 39 8.59 0.30 -3.97
N ARG A 40 7.79 -0.77 -4.02
CA ARG A 40 6.34 -0.74 -3.82
C ARG A 40 5.99 -0.38 -2.38
N MET A 41 6.70 -0.94 -1.40
CA MET A 41 6.50 -0.64 0.02
C MET A 41 6.86 0.82 0.35
N ARG A 42 7.92 1.37 -0.24
CA ARG A 42 8.23 2.81 -0.12
C ARG A 42 7.16 3.73 -0.71
N ARG A 43 6.38 3.27 -1.70
CA ARG A 43 5.23 4.02 -2.22
C ARG A 43 4.07 3.99 -1.23
N VAL A 44 3.79 2.83 -0.64
CA VAL A 44 2.81 2.67 0.42
C VAL A 44 3.12 3.60 1.60
N ASP A 45 4.39 3.69 2.04
CA ASP A 45 4.81 4.62 3.09
C ASP A 45 4.49 6.09 2.74
N ARG A 46 4.73 6.50 1.49
CA ARG A 46 4.39 7.87 1.04
C ARG A 46 2.89 8.11 1.05
N TYR A 47 2.09 7.14 0.61
CA TYR A 47 0.64 7.25 0.65
C TYR A 47 0.11 7.27 2.08
N GLN A 48 0.69 6.48 2.99
CA GLN A 48 0.38 6.53 4.41
C GLN A 48 0.65 7.91 5.00
N GLN A 49 1.80 8.53 4.69
CA GLN A 49 2.11 9.88 5.16
C GLN A 49 1.11 10.93 4.63
N GLN A 50 0.71 10.82 3.36
CA GLN A 50 -0.32 11.68 2.78
C GLN A 50 -1.68 11.46 3.45
N LEU A 51 -2.06 10.20 3.67
CA LEU A 51 -3.29 9.85 4.37
C LEU A 51 -3.26 10.40 5.80
N ALA A 52 -2.15 10.25 6.52
CA ALA A 52 -1.96 10.76 7.88
C ALA A 52 -2.09 12.29 7.96
N SER A 53 -1.65 13.01 6.92
CA SER A 53 -1.84 14.46 6.85
C SER A 53 -3.31 14.89 6.68
N GLN A 54 -4.17 13.99 6.18
CA GLN A 54 -5.60 14.26 5.93
C GLN A 54 -6.53 13.73 7.04
N VAL A 55 -6.26 12.52 7.56
CA VAL A 55 -7.13 11.82 8.53
C VAL A 55 -6.48 11.64 9.91
N GLY A 56 -5.20 12.01 10.06
CA GLY A 56 -4.42 11.77 11.27
C GLY A 56 -3.71 10.42 11.26
N GLU A 57 -2.58 10.32 11.98
CA GLU A 57 -1.71 9.14 11.99
C GLU A 57 -2.43 7.86 12.44
N GLN A 58 -3.29 7.93 13.45
CA GLN A 58 -4.01 6.75 13.95
C GLN A 58 -4.97 6.20 12.89
N GLU A 59 -5.77 7.06 12.27
CA GLU A 59 -6.75 6.63 11.27
C GLU A 59 -6.07 6.16 9.98
N ALA A 60 -4.96 6.79 9.60
CA ALA A 60 -4.14 6.36 8.49
C ALA A 60 -3.50 4.98 8.75
N THR A 61 -2.95 4.76 9.94
CA THR A 61 -2.35 3.48 10.33
C THR A 61 -3.39 2.37 10.34
N SER A 62 -4.57 2.60 10.93
CA SER A 62 -5.68 1.62 10.90
C SER A 62 -6.09 1.29 9.47
N THR A 63 -6.25 2.31 8.62
CA THR A 63 -6.58 2.12 7.21
C THR A 63 -5.54 1.25 6.51
N ILE A 64 -4.24 1.49 6.72
CA ILE A 64 -3.17 0.69 6.13
C ILE A 64 -3.24 -0.77 6.59
N TYR A 65 -3.44 -1.02 7.88
CA TYR A 65 -3.58 -2.39 8.41
C TYR A 65 -4.79 -3.11 7.82
N ASP A 66 -5.93 -2.43 7.70
CA ASP A 66 -7.14 -3.01 7.11
C ASP A 66 -6.93 -3.38 5.63
N LEU A 67 -6.30 -2.48 4.86
CA LEU A 67 -5.99 -2.72 3.44
C LEU A 67 -4.95 -3.84 3.26
N TYR A 68 -3.94 -3.88 4.12
CA TYR A 68 -2.95 -4.95 4.11
C TYR A 68 -3.61 -6.31 4.39
N ASN A 69 -4.44 -6.41 5.43
CA ASN A 69 -5.17 -7.64 5.75
C ASN A 69 -6.14 -8.04 4.64
N GLN A 70 -6.81 -7.09 3.99
CA GLN A 70 -7.72 -7.38 2.88
C GLN A 70 -6.99 -8.00 1.67
N VAL A 71 -5.76 -7.56 1.39
CA VAL A 71 -5.00 -8.04 0.23
C VAL A 71 -4.16 -9.26 0.57
N MET A 72 -3.48 -9.28 1.73
CA MET A 72 -2.49 -10.29 2.10
C MET A 72 -3.01 -11.39 3.04
N GLY A 73 -4.14 -11.17 3.73
CA GLY A 73 -4.83 -12.21 4.51
C GLY A 73 -5.48 -13.24 3.59
#